data_AF-A0A3N5YB22-F1
#
_entry.id   AF-A0A3N5YB22-F1
#
_cell.length_a   1.000
_cell.length_b   1.000
_cell.length_c   1.000
_cell.angle_alpha   90.00
_cell.angle_beta   90.00
_cell.angle_gamma   90.00
#
_symmetry.space_group_name_H-M   'P 1'
#
loop_
_entity.id
_entity.type
_entity.pdbx_description
1 polymer ?
#
loop_
_entity_poly.entity_id
_entity_poly.type
_entity_poly.pdbx_seq_one_letter_code
_entity_poly.pdbx_strand_id
1 'polypeptide(L)'
;MDLLHNLYTGFAIALTWQNLLCCTAGVFFGQLIGILPGIGAPTAIALLLPLTFSLNPTSAIIMFAGIYYGVAYGGTITSVLINVPGESSSVMTCVDGYAMAQKGRAGAALSIAAIGSFIAGTISIILLMSFAPAMARLALRFGPAEYFGLAVMAFGLLTVFGSGSPFKIVISTAIGVLISTVGMDGVSGMPRFTFGTPELLGGIEFIVIICGLFGLAEVFNSI
;
A
#
# COMPACT_ATOMS: atom_id res chain seq x y z
N MET A 1 22.62 13.14 16.58
CA MET A 1 23.70 12.74 15.64
C MET A 1 23.31 11.52 14.80
N ASP A 2 22.15 10.91 15.05
CA ASP A 2 21.73 9.67 14.36
C ASP A 2 21.00 9.89 13.02
N LEU A 3 20.27 11.00 12.84
CA LEU A 3 19.43 11.19 11.66
C LEU A 3 20.24 11.33 10.37
N LEU A 4 21.29 12.17 10.36
CA LEU A 4 22.17 12.32 9.20
C LEU A 4 22.92 11.03 8.87
N HIS A 5 23.31 10.26 9.89
CA HIS A 5 23.95 8.96 9.70
C HIS A 5 22.97 7.93 9.12
N ASN A 6 21.74 7.86 9.63
CA ASN A 6 20.68 7.01 9.09
C ASN A 6 20.33 7.37 7.63
N LEU A 7 20.29 8.66 7.31
CA LEU A 7 20.10 9.12 5.93
C LEU A 7 21.25 8.69 5.03
N TYR A 8 22.49 8.87 5.47
CA TYR A 8 23.66 8.44 4.71
C TYR A 8 23.62 6.94 4.42
N THR A 9 23.36 6.10 5.43
CA THR A 9 23.22 4.65 5.26
C THR A 9 22.05 4.29 4.33
N GLY A 10 20.91 4.96 4.48
CA GLY A 10 19.75 4.76 3.62
C GLY A 10 20.03 5.07 2.15
N PHE A 11 20.67 6.21 1.86
CA PHE A 11 21.08 6.58 0.50
C PHE A 11 22.13 5.62 -0.05
N ALA A 12 23.11 5.19 0.77
CA ALA A 12 24.13 4.23 0.35
C ALA A 12 23.51 2.90 -0.11
N ILE A 13 22.47 2.43 0.58
CA ILE A 13 21.74 1.22 0.20
C ILE A 13 20.86 1.46 -1.02
N ALA A 14 20.10 2.56 -1.04
CA ALA A 14 19.14 2.87 -2.11
C ALA A 14 19.82 3.11 -3.48
N LEU A 15 21.01 3.71 -3.48
CA LEU A 15 21.79 4.00 -4.70
C LEU A 15 22.56 2.80 -5.25
N THR A 16 22.47 1.63 -4.61
CA THR A 16 23.06 0.41 -5.18
C THR A 16 22.37 0.07 -6.51
N TRP A 17 23.15 -0.46 -7.46
CA TRP A 17 22.67 -0.78 -8.80
C TRP A 17 21.45 -1.72 -8.80
N GLN A 18 21.46 -2.72 -7.92
CA GLN A 18 20.35 -3.66 -7.75
C GLN A 18 19.06 -2.95 -7.32
N ASN A 19 19.15 -2.03 -6.36
CA ASN A 19 17.98 -1.30 -5.85
C ASN A 19 17.46 -0.26 -6.85
N LEU A 20 18.33 0.39 -7.62
CA LEU A 20 17.92 1.28 -8.71
C LEU A 20 17.18 0.51 -9.81
N LEU A 21 17.65 -0.68 -10.17
CA LEU A 21 16.94 -1.55 -11.12
C LEU A 21 15.58 -1.99 -10.59
N CYS A 22 15.51 -2.42 -9.32
CA CYS A 22 14.24 -2.79 -8.67
C CYS A 22 13.26 -1.60 -8.61
N CYS A 23 13.75 -0.41 -8.28
CA CYS A 23 12.97 0.83 -8.28
C CYS A 23 12.44 1.15 -9.69
N THR A 24 13.31 1.09 -10.69
CA THR A 24 12.95 1.37 -12.10
C THR A 24 11.92 0.37 -12.61
N ALA A 25 12.12 -0.92 -12.35
CA ALA A 25 11.16 -1.96 -12.68
C ALA A 25 9.82 -1.72 -11.96
N GLY A 26 9.87 -1.41 -10.66
CA GLY A 26 8.69 -1.09 -9.86
C GLY A 26 7.89 0.08 -10.44
N VAL A 27 8.54 1.20 -10.76
CA VAL A 27 7.90 2.36 -11.39
C VAL A 27 7.35 2.00 -12.77
N PHE A 28 8.08 1.23 -13.57
CA PHE A 28 7.63 0.82 -14.90
C PHE A 28 6.36 -0.04 -14.84
N PHE A 29 6.37 -1.11 -14.05
CA PHE A 29 5.19 -1.96 -13.88
C PHE A 29 4.05 -1.21 -13.19
N GLY A 30 4.36 -0.39 -12.18
CA GLY A 30 3.37 0.45 -11.52
C GLY A 30 2.69 1.41 -12.49
N GLN A 31 3.44 2.03 -13.40
CA GLN A 31 2.90 2.92 -14.42
C GLN A 31 1.99 2.18 -15.40
N LEU A 32 2.40 0.99 -15.87
CA LEU A 32 1.58 0.17 -16.77
C LEU A 32 0.25 -0.22 -16.12
N ILE A 33 0.30 -0.63 -14.85
CA ILE A 33 -0.91 -0.99 -14.09
C ILE A 33 -1.75 0.24 -13.79
N GLY A 34 -1.15 1.37 -13.43
CA GLY A 34 -1.87 2.61 -13.11
C GLY A 34 -2.63 3.21 -14.29
N ILE A 35 -2.22 2.91 -15.53
CA ILE A 35 -2.96 3.30 -16.74
C ILE A 35 -4.24 2.45 -16.90
N LEU A 36 -4.40 1.34 -16.18
CA LEU A 36 -5.62 0.55 -16.22
C LEU A 36 -6.65 1.17 -15.24
N PRO A 37 -7.80 1.65 -15.74
CA PRO A 37 -8.82 2.27 -14.88
C PRO A 37 -9.37 1.26 -13.87
N GLY A 38 -9.57 1.69 -12.63
CA GLY A 38 -10.14 0.88 -11.55
C GLY A 38 -9.12 0.02 -10.78
N ILE A 39 -7.83 0.02 -11.16
CA ILE A 39 -6.79 -0.69 -10.41
C ILE A 39 -5.95 0.31 -9.60
N GLY A 40 -6.13 0.30 -8.28
CA GLY A 40 -5.36 1.12 -7.35
C GLY A 40 -4.03 0.50 -6.92
N ALA A 41 -3.21 1.29 -6.22
CA ALA A 41 -1.90 0.90 -5.73
C ALA A 41 -1.92 -0.33 -4.80
N PRO A 42 -2.89 -0.50 -3.87
CA PRO A 42 -2.96 -1.72 -3.05
C PRO A 42 -3.11 -2.98 -3.90
N THR A 43 -3.94 -2.90 -4.96
CA THR A 43 -4.20 -3.99 -5.88
C THR A 43 -2.96 -4.33 -6.72
N ALA A 44 -2.26 -3.30 -7.22
CA ALA A 44 -1.03 -3.48 -7.98
C ALA A 44 0.09 -4.11 -7.13
N ILE A 45 0.24 -3.64 -5.88
CA ILE A 45 1.21 -4.21 -4.93
C ILE A 45 0.87 -5.68 -4.67
N ALA A 46 -0.39 -6.02 -4.41
CA ALA A 46 -0.83 -7.40 -4.20
C ALA A 46 -0.56 -8.31 -5.40
N LEU A 47 -0.77 -7.81 -6.63
CA LEU A 47 -0.53 -8.56 -7.86
C LEU A 47 0.96 -8.81 -8.11
N LEU A 48 1.81 -7.83 -7.82
CA LEU A 48 3.26 -7.92 -8.04
C LEU A 48 4.03 -8.50 -6.85
N LEU A 49 3.37 -8.67 -5.71
CA LEU A 49 3.95 -9.20 -4.50
C LEU A 49 4.68 -10.55 -4.70
N PRO A 50 4.13 -11.54 -5.44
CA PRO A 50 4.80 -12.81 -5.65
C PRO A 50 6.17 -12.68 -6.36
N LEU A 51 6.33 -11.67 -7.22
CA LEU A 51 7.59 -11.41 -7.91
C LEU A 51 8.69 -10.91 -6.96
N THR A 52 8.32 -10.44 -5.77
CA THR A 52 9.26 -9.92 -4.78
C THR A 52 9.74 -10.97 -3.77
N PHE A 53 9.14 -12.18 -3.74
CA PHE A 53 9.50 -13.21 -2.75
C PHE A 53 10.94 -13.71 -2.89
N SER A 54 11.50 -13.66 -4.10
CA SER A 54 12.90 -14.02 -4.34
C SER A 54 13.88 -12.85 -4.09
N LEU A 55 13.38 -11.66 -3.76
CA LEU A 55 14.21 -10.47 -3.54
C LEU A 55 14.57 -10.31 -2.06
N ASN A 56 15.67 -9.60 -1.79
CA ASN A 56 15.96 -9.14 -0.44
C ASN A 56 14.83 -8.19 0.04
N PRO A 57 14.41 -8.26 1.32
CA PRO A 57 13.36 -7.38 1.85
C PRO A 57 13.55 -5.89 1.55
N THR A 58 14.80 -5.42 1.54
CA THR A 58 15.11 -4.02 1.23
C THR A 58 14.77 -3.67 -0.22
N SER A 59 15.19 -4.52 -1.16
CA SER A 59 14.91 -4.34 -2.58
C SER A 59 13.42 -4.48 -2.89
N ALA A 60 12.72 -5.39 -2.19
CA ALA A 60 11.26 -5.55 -2.29
C ALA A 60 10.53 -4.27 -1.85
N ILE A 61 10.89 -3.68 -0.70
CA ILE A 61 10.30 -2.42 -0.23
C ILE A 61 10.54 -1.27 -1.22
N ILE A 62 11.75 -1.17 -1.79
CA ILE A 62 12.07 -0.14 -2.79
C ILE A 62 11.25 -0.35 -4.07
N MET A 63 11.08 -1.60 -4.52
CA MET A 63 10.23 -1.93 -5.66
C MET A 63 8.76 -1.59 -5.39
N PHE A 64 8.22 -1.91 -4.21
CA PHE A 64 6.84 -1.53 -3.84
C PHE A 64 6.65 -0.02 -3.76
N ALA A 65 7.64 0.73 -3.26
CA ALA A 65 7.60 2.18 -3.32
C ALA A 65 7.54 2.67 -4.78
N GLY A 66 8.36 2.09 -5.67
CA GLY A 66 8.30 2.36 -7.10
C GLY A 66 6.93 2.06 -7.72
N ILE A 67 6.35 0.91 -7.41
CA ILE A 67 5.00 0.51 -7.86
C ILE A 67 3.97 1.53 -7.36
N TYR A 68 4.00 1.89 -6.08
CA TYR A 68 3.06 2.84 -5.48
C TYR A 68 3.08 4.18 -6.21
N TYR A 69 4.27 4.78 -6.40
CA TYR A 69 4.40 6.04 -7.12
C TYR A 69 4.07 5.93 -8.61
N GLY A 70 4.44 4.81 -9.25
CA GLY A 70 4.10 4.53 -10.65
C GLY A 70 2.59 4.41 -10.86
N VAL A 71 1.88 3.71 -9.98
CA VAL A 71 0.41 3.59 -10.08
C VAL A 71 -0.26 4.93 -9.84
N ALA A 72 0.16 5.68 -8.82
CA ALA A 72 -0.39 7.01 -8.53
C ALA A 72 -0.26 7.97 -9.72
N TYR A 73 0.90 7.98 -10.39
CA TYR A 73 1.08 8.80 -11.58
C TYR A 73 0.39 8.22 -12.82
N GLY A 74 0.41 6.90 -13.02
CA GLY A 74 -0.34 6.21 -14.07
C GLY A 74 -1.83 6.53 -14.04
N GLY A 75 -2.43 6.51 -12.85
CA GLY A 75 -3.83 6.87 -12.65
C GLY A 75 -4.14 8.34 -12.96
N THR A 76 -3.14 9.22 -12.90
CA THR A 76 -3.29 10.61 -13.33
C THR A 76 -3.44 10.72 -14.84
N ILE A 77 -2.77 9.86 -15.62
CA ILE A 77 -2.87 9.86 -17.07
C ILE A 77 -4.30 9.53 -17.53
N THR A 78 -4.90 8.47 -16.99
CA THR A 78 -6.29 8.10 -17.29
C THR A 78 -7.29 9.12 -16.81
N SER A 79 -7.08 9.67 -15.61
CA SER A 79 -7.93 10.73 -15.05
C SER A 79 -7.97 11.97 -15.94
N VAL A 80 -6.81 12.43 -16.41
CA VAL A 80 -6.67 13.64 -17.25
C VAL A 80 -7.17 13.40 -18.68
N LEU A 81 -6.87 12.26 -19.30
CA LEU A 81 -7.16 12.05 -20.72
C LEU A 81 -8.58 11.57 -20.99
N ILE A 82 -9.14 10.72 -20.13
CA ILE A 82 -10.42 10.04 -20.40
C ILE A 82 -11.45 10.17 -19.28
N ASN A 83 -11.19 10.99 -18.25
CA ASN A 83 -12.12 11.25 -17.13
C ASN A 83 -12.50 10.01 -16.32
N VAL A 84 -11.63 9.00 -16.28
CA VAL A 84 -11.85 7.76 -15.51
C VAL A 84 -10.79 7.67 -14.41
N PRO A 85 -11.17 7.87 -13.13
CA PRO A 85 -10.21 7.81 -12.02
C PRO A 85 -9.77 6.37 -11.75
N GLY A 86 -8.47 6.17 -11.57
CA GLY A 86 -7.92 4.89 -11.08
C GLY A 86 -8.11 4.67 -9.58
N GLU A 87 -8.17 5.77 -8.80
CA GLU A 87 -8.31 5.77 -7.35
C GLU A 87 -9.21 6.91 -6.87
N SER A 88 -9.76 6.77 -5.65
CA SER A 88 -10.59 7.80 -5.02
C SER A 88 -9.85 9.13 -4.83
N SER A 89 -8.53 9.09 -4.66
CA SER A 89 -7.64 10.25 -4.56
C SER A 89 -7.57 11.07 -5.85
N SER A 90 -7.76 10.43 -7.02
CA SER A 90 -7.62 11.05 -8.35
C SER A 90 -8.91 11.64 -8.90
N VAL A 91 -10.02 11.54 -8.17
CA VAL A 91 -11.33 12.07 -8.62
C VAL A 91 -11.26 13.58 -8.87
N MET A 92 -10.56 14.34 -8.02
CA MET A 92 -10.39 15.79 -8.24
C MET A 92 -9.50 16.07 -9.45
N THR A 93 -8.51 15.21 -9.72
CA THR A 93 -7.66 15.30 -10.92
C THR A 93 -8.47 15.11 -12.20
N CYS A 94 -9.50 14.26 -12.19
CA CYS A 94 -10.44 14.14 -13.31
C CYS A 94 -11.13 15.48 -13.60
N VAL A 95 -11.66 16.17 -12.58
CA VAL A 95 -12.43 17.40 -12.75
C VAL A 95 -11.61 18.49 -13.46
N ASP A 96 -10.45 18.83 -12.90
CA ASP A 96 -9.62 19.92 -13.43
C ASP A 96 -8.78 19.48 -14.64
N GLY A 97 -8.21 18.28 -14.55
CA GLY A 97 -7.33 17.71 -15.56
C GLY A 97 -8.04 17.42 -16.87
N TYR A 98 -9.22 16.80 -16.82
CA TYR A 98 -10.00 16.50 -18.01
C TYR A 98 -10.52 17.77 -18.68
N ALA A 99 -10.97 18.76 -17.90
CA ALA A 99 -11.37 20.07 -18.43
C ALA A 99 -10.22 20.79 -19.15
N MET A 100 -8.98 20.64 -18.68
CA MET A 100 -7.79 21.13 -19.39
C MET A 100 -7.47 20.32 -20.64
N ALA A 101 -7.60 18.99 -20.60
CA ALA A 101 -7.38 18.11 -21.74
C ALA A 101 -8.35 18.41 -22.89
N GLN A 102 -9.64 18.64 -22.59
CA GLN A 102 -10.66 19.05 -23.57
C GLN A 102 -10.31 20.38 -24.28
N LYS A 103 -9.54 21.26 -23.63
CA LYS A 103 -9.05 22.52 -24.21
C LYS A 103 -7.73 22.35 -24.99
N GLY A 104 -7.32 21.11 -25.29
CA GLY A 104 -6.05 20.79 -25.95
C GLY A 104 -4.82 20.96 -25.05
N ARG A 105 -5.00 21.14 -23.73
CA ARG A 105 -3.92 21.39 -22.76
C ARG A 105 -3.57 20.17 -21.92
N ALA A 106 -3.74 18.96 -22.48
CA ALA A 106 -3.48 17.70 -21.77
C ALA A 106 -2.02 17.59 -21.26
N GLY A 107 -1.03 17.95 -22.09
CA GLY A 107 0.37 17.93 -21.67
C GLY A 107 0.67 18.89 -20.51
N ALA A 108 0.03 20.07 -20.50
CA ALA A 108 0.18 21.01 -19.39
C ALA A 108 -0.47 20.47 -18.10
N ALA A 109 -1.65 19.84 -18.21
CA ALA A 109 -2.33 19.21 -17.07
C ALA A 109 -1.48 18.10 -16.44
N LEU A 110 -0.90 17.21 -17.26
CA LEU A 110 -0.02 16.13 -16.79
C LEU A 110 1.25 16.69 -16.13
N SER A 111 1.88 17.70 -16.72
CA SER A 111 3.08 18.34 -16.15
C SER A 111 2.80 19.02 -14.80
N ILE A 112 1.67 19.72 -14.68
CA ILE A 112 1.26 20.34 -13.40
C ILE A 112 1.08 19.27 -12.32
N ALA A 113 0.41 18.18 -12.65
CA ALA A 113 0.21 17.08 -11.70
C ALA A 113 1.53 16.40 -11.32
N ALA A 114 2.44 16.17 -12.28
CA ALA A 114 3.75 15.58 -12.04
C ALA A 114 4.61 16.46 -11.11
N ILE A 115 4.72 17.75 -11.42
CA ILE A 115 5.53 18.70 -10.65
C ILE A 115 4.92 18.91 -9.26
N GLY A 116 3.60 19.08 -9.18
CA GLY A 116 2.89 19.21 -7.90
C GLY A 116 3.11 18.00 -7.00
N SER A 117 2.98 16.79 -7.55
CA SER A 117 3.21 15.54 -6.82
C SER A 117 4.65 15.38 -6.39
N PHE A 118 5.62 15.76 -7.23
CA PHE A 118 7.04 15.72 -6.90
C PHE A 118 7.37 16.65 -5.72
N ILE A 119 6.88 17.89 -5.74
CA ILE A 119 7.11 18.85 -4.66
C ILE A 119 6.44 18.37 -3.37
N ALA A 120 5.15 18.02 -3.43
CA ALA A 120 4.39 17.56 -2.27
C ALA A 120 4.96 16.27 -1.69
N GLY A 121 5.35 15.31 -2.53
CA GLY A 121 5.98 14.05 -2.14
C GLY A 121 7.34 14.28 -1.47
N THR A 122 8.18 15.15 -2.04
CA THR A 122 9.49 15.49 -1.46
C THR A 122 9.34 16.13 -0.08
N ILE A 123 8.43 17.10 0.05
CA ILE A 123 8.16 17.75 1.35
C ILE A 123 7.63 16.73 2.36
N SER A 124 6.69 15.87 1.94
CA SER A 124 6.12 14.83 2.80
C SER A 124 7.18 13.85 3.31
N ILE A 125 8.11 13.43 2.45
CA ILE A 125 9.22 12.54 2.83
C ILE A 125 10.15 13.22 3.83
N ILE A 126 10.51 14.49 3.62
CA ILE A 126 11.39 15.24 4.53
C ILE A 126 10.73 15.40 5.91
N LEU A 127 9.44 15.73 5.93
CA LEU A 127 8.66 15.81 7.17
C LEU A 127 8.60 14.43 7.85
N LEU A 128 8.27 13.37 7.10
CA LEU A 128 8.23 12.01 7.63
C LEU A 128 9.58 11.62 8.25
N MET A 129 10.70 11.87 7.57
CA MET A 129 12.05 11.58 8.09
C MET A 129 12.34 12.32 9.41
N SER A 130 11.82 13.54 9.56
CA SER A 130 12.00 14.36 10.75
C SER A 130 11.12 13.90 11.92
N PHE A 131 9.88 13.51 11.65
CA PHE A 131 8.91 13.09 12.66
C PHE A 131 8.99 11.59 13.01
N ALA A 132 9.50 10.75 12.11
CA ALA A 132 9.58 9.30 12.29
C ALA A 132 10.29 8.88 13.59
N PRO A 133 11.45 9.47 13.99
CA PRO A 133 12.09 9.11 15.26
C PRO A 133 11.24 9.45 16.49
N ALA A 134 10.49 10.55 16.45
CA ALA A 134 9.59 10.93 17.54
C ALA A 134 8.39 9.98 17.63
N MET A 135 7.81 9.62 16.48
CA MET A 135 6.73 8.62 16.39
C MET A 135 7.18 7.25 16.87
N ALA A 136 8.39 6.80 16.50
CA ALA A 136 8.95 5.52 16.95
C ALA A 136 9.10 5.47 18.48
N ARG A 137 9.59 6.54 19.11
CA ARG A 137 9.68 6.61 20.58
C ARG A 137 8.32 6.61 21.26
N LEU A 138 7.30 7.21 20.64
CA LEU A 138 5.93 7.17 21.15
C LEU A 138 5.35 5.76 21.04
N ALA A 139 5.52 5.11 19.89
CA ALA A 139 5.06 3.74 19.65
C ALA A 139 5.69 2.73 20.63
N LEU A 140 6.98 2.89 20.97
CA LEU A 140 7.65 2.04 21.97
C LEU A 140 7.12 2.21 23.40
N ARG A 141 6.37 3.28 23.69
CA ARG A 141 5.72 3.48 24.99
C ARG A 141 4.32 2.88 25.06
N PHE A 142 3.79 2.36 23.96
CA PHE A 142 2.45 1.78 23.94
C PHE A 142 2.44 0.47 24.71
N GLY A 143 1.55 0.39 25.70
CA GLY A 143 1.30 -0.80 26.47
C GLY A 143 0.06 -1.55 25.95
N PRO A 144 -0.31 -2.64 26.64
CA PRO A 144 -1.46 -3.46 26.24
C PRO A 144 -2.78 -2.68 26.11
N ALA A 145 -3.00 -1.67 26.97
CA ALA A 145 -4.20 -0.85 26.93
C ALA A 145 -4.26 0.05 25.68
N GLU A 146 -3.13 0.66 25.31
CA GLU A 146 -3.01 1.49 24.11
C GLU A 146 -3.19 0.66 22.84
N TYR A 147 -2.59 -0.55 22.78
CA TYR A 147 -2.80 -1.48 21.67
C TYR A 147 -4.25 -1.93 21.55
N PHE A 148 -4.93 -2.21 22.67
CA PHE A 148 -6.35 -2.54 22.67
C PHE A 148 -7.20 -1.37 22.15
N GLY A 149 -6.96 -0.15 22.66
CA GLY A 149 -7.67 1.05 22.23
C GLY A 149 -7.47 1.34 20.74
N LEU A 150 -6.24 1.18 20.23
CA LEU A 150 -5.94 1.28 18.80
C LEU A 150 -6.68 0.25 17.97
N ALA A 151 -6.71 -1.01 18.40
CA ALA A 151 -7.42 -2.06 17.68
C ALA A 151 -8.93 -1.78 17.60
N VAL A 152 -9.54 -1.40 18.73
CA VAL A 152 -10.97 -1.03 18.78
C VAL A 152 -11.25 0.19 17.91
N MET A 153 -10.39 1.21 17.96
CA MET A 153 -10.49 2.38 17.10
C MET A 153 -10.36 1.99 15.63
N ALA A 154 -9.41 1.14 15.26
CA ALA A 154 -9.22 0.68 13.89
C ALA A 154 -10.47 -0.05 13.37
N PHE A 155 -11.04 -0.98 14.15
CA PHE A 155 -12.29 -1.67 13.79
C PHE A 155 -13.49 -0.72 13.70
N GLY A 156 -13.54 0.30 14.57
CA GLY A 156 -14.54 1.38 14.51
C GLY A 156 -14.41 2.22 13.24
N LEU A 157 -13.18 2.60 12.85
CA LEU A 157 -12.94 3.36 11.63
C LEU A 157 -13.25 2.54 10.38
N LEU A 158 -12.91 1.24 10.36
CA LEU A 158 -13.27 0.34 9.27
C LEU A 158 -14.78 0.28 9.05
N THR A 159 -15.56 0.26 10.12
CA THR A 159 -17.03 0.25 10.02
C THR A 159 -17.61 1.58 9.57
N VAL A 160 -16.97 2.70 9.90
CA VAL A 160 -17.41 4.05 9.49
C VAL A 160 -17.04 4.35 8.03
N PHE A 161 -15.84 3.96 7.60
CA PHE A 161 -15.34 4.26 6.26
C PHE A 161 -15.59 3.17 5.21
N GLY A 162 -15.92 1.95 5.65
CA GLY A 162 -16.24 0.87 4.72
C GLY A 162 -17.50 1.16 3.92
N SER A 163 -17.46 0.90 2.62
CA SER A 163 -18.63 1.01 1.76
C SER A 163 -19.60 -0.15 2.02
N GLY A 164 -20.88 0.16 2.25
CA GLY A 164 -21.95 -0.84 2.40
C GLY A 164 -22.59 -0.88 3.79
N SER A 165 -23.14 -2.04 4.17
CA SER A 165 -23.85 -2.21 5.44
C SER A 165 -22.85 -2.34 6.60
N PRO A 166 -22.96 -1.53 7.66
CA PRO A 166 -22.08 -1.60 8.83
C PRO A 166 -22.03 -3.01 9.44
N PHE A 167 -23.17 -3.70 9.46
CA PHE A 167 -23.27 -5.05 9.98
C PHE A 167 -22.43 -6.06 9.20
N LYS A 168 -22.39 -5.94 7.86
CA LYS A 168 -21.55 -6.80 7.02
C LYS A 168 -20.06 -6.55 7.28
N ILE A 169 -19.68 -5.28 7.49
CA ILE A 169 -18.29 -4.90 7.77
C ILE A 169 -17.85 -5.42 9.15
N VAL A 170 -18.71 -5.34 10.17
CA VAL A 170 -18.41 -5.92 11.49
C VAL A 170 -18.19 -7.42 11.38
N ILE A 171 -19.08 -8.14 10.68
CA ILE A 171 -18.96 -9.60 10.51
C ILE A 171 -17.69 -9.96 9.74
N SER A 172 -17.40 -9.29 8.62
CA SER A 172 -16.19 -9.58 7.84
C SER A 172 -14.91 -9.28 8.64
N THR A 173 -14.93 -8.20 9.43
CA THR A 173 -13.82 -7.86 10.35
C THR A 173 -13.65 -8.93 11.42
N ALA A 174 -14.73 -9.39 12.05
CA ALA A 174 -14.69 -10.46 13.05
C ALA A 174 -14.14 -11.77 12.45
N ILE A 175 -14.56 -12.13 11.24
CA ILE A 175 -14.01 -13.29 10.52
C ILE A 175 -12.51 -13.11 10.25
N GLY A 176 -12.09 -11.93 9.79
CA GLY A 176 -10.68 -11.63 9.54
C GLY A 176 -9.81 -11.74 10.80
N VAL A 177 -10.30 -11.24 11.94
CA VAL A 177 -9.62 -11.38 13.24
C VAL A 177 -9.52 -12.84 13.66
N LEU A 178 -10.58 -13.63 13.49
CA LEU A 178 -10.54 -15.07 13.80
C LEU A 178 -9.47 -15.79 12.96
N ILE A 179 -9.42 -15.51 11.66
CA ILE A 179 -8.41 -16.07 10.74
C ILE A 179 -7.00 -15.62 11.16
N SER A 180 -6.80 -14.37 11.58
CA SER A 180 -5.48 -13.88 11.99
C SER A 180 -4.98 -14.47 13.32
N THR A 181 -5.86 -15.07 14.13
CA THR A 181 -5.48 -15.74 15.39
C THR A 181 -5.02 -17.17 15.21
N VAL A 182 -5.08 -17.71 13.99
CA VAL A 182 -4.60 -19.05 13.67
C VAL A 182 -3.06 -19.06 13.70
N GLY A 183 -2.48 -19.97 14.48
CA GLY A 183 -1.04 -20.15 14.59
C GLY A 183 -0.50 -20.05 16.02
N MET A 184 0.80 -19.84 16.14
CA MET A 184 1.47 -19.66 17.43
C MET A 184 1.19 -18.27 18.01
N ASP A 185 0.65 -18.22 19.22
CA ASP A 185 0.46 -16.95 19.92
C ASP A 185 1.80 -16.33 20.32
N GLY A 186 2.09 -15.13 19.83
CA GLY A 186 3.38 -14.47 20.06
C GLY A 186 3.68 -14.09 21.51
N VAL A 187 2.66 -14.08 22.39
CA VAL A 187 2.82 -13.74 23.81
C VAL A 187 2.97 -14.99 24.67
N SER A 188 2.09 -15.98 24.50
CA SER A 188 2.06 -17.19 25.33
C SER A 188 2.79 -18.40 24.74
N GLY A 189 3.14 -18.37 23.45
CA GLY A 189 3.75 -19.51 22.75
C GLY A 189 2.83 -20.71 22.58
N MET A 190 1.52 -20.54 22.82
CA MET A 190 0.53 -21.62 22.70
C MET A 190 -0.04 -21.67 21.27
N PRO A 191 -0.22 -22.86 20.69
CA PRO A 191 -0.87 -23.00 19.39
C PRO A 191 -2.37 -22.71 19.50
N ARG A 192 -2.88 -21.85 18.61
CA ARG A 192 -4.31 -21.50 18.51
C ARG A 192 -4.84 -21.90 17.15
N PHE A 193 -5.97 -22.62 17.14
CA PHE A 193 -6.66 -23.05 15.91
C PHE A 193 -5.77 -23.80 14.90
N THR A 194 -4.72 -24.51 15.37
CA THR A 194 -3.83 -25.28 14.50
C THR A 194 -4.32 -26.69 14.22
N PHE A 195 -5.37 -27.15 14.92
CA PHE A 195 -6.04 -28.45 14.73
C PHE A 195 -5.11 -29.68 14.61
N GLY A 196 -3.89 -29.61 15.16
CA GLY A 196 -2.90 -30.68 15.12
C GLY A 196 -2.05 -30.74 13.85
N THR A 197 -2.24 -29.83 12.89
CA THR A 197 -1.45 -29.73 11.66
C THR A 197 -0.24 -28.79 11.84
N PRO A 198 1.01 -29.27 11.63
CA PRO A 198 2.22 -28.46 11.79
C PRO A 198 2.30 -27.24 10.88
N GLU A 199 1.72 -27.30 9.67
CA GLU A 199 1.74 -26.22 8.68
C GLU A 199 1.02 -24.97 9.20
N LEU A 200 -0.01 -25.15 10.03
CA LEU A 200 -0.78 -24.07 10.63
C LEU A 200 -0.10 -23.43 11.84
N LEU A 201 1.03 -23.96 12.34
CA LEU A 201 1.81 -23.32 13.40
C LEU A 201 2.39 -21.97 12.97
N GLY A 202 2.75 -21.84 11.69
CA GLY A 202 3.19 -20.58 11.08
C GLY A 202 2.06 -19.56 10.90
N GLY A 203 0.82 -19.96 11.17
CA GLY A 203 -0.38 -19.18 10.89
C GLY A 203 -0.69 -19.13 9.40
N ILE A 204 -1.69 -18.32 9.04
CA ILE A 204 -2.07 -18.12 7.64
C ILE A 204 -1.44 -16.82 7.17
N GLU A 205 -0.51 -16.90 6.22
CA GLU A 205 0.16 -15.72 5.69
C GLU A 205 -0.83 -14.78 5.01
N PHE A 206 -0.96 -13.57 5.56
CA PHE A 206 -1.82 -12.49 5.05
C PHE A 206 -1.62 -12.25 3.54
N ILE A 207 -0.38 -12.32 3.12
CA ILE A 207 0.07 -12.21 1.74
C ILE A 207 -0.58 -13.27 0.84
N VAL A 208 -0.49 -14.54 1.23
CA VAL A 208 -1.00 -15.67 0.46
C VAL A 208 -2.53 -15.59 0.34
N ILE A 209 -3.20 -15.21 1.44
CA ILE A 209 -4.66 -14.98 1.45
C ILE A 209 -5.05 -13.92 0.43
N ILE A 210 -4.39 -12.75 0.44
CA ILE A 210 -4.73 -11.65 -0.47
C ILE A 210 -4.48 -12.04 -1.92
N CYS A 211 -3.33 -12.63 -2.24
CA CYS A 211 -3.04 -13.07 -3.61
C CYS A 211 -4.07 -14.10 -4.11
N GLY A 212 -4.46 -15.05 -3.25
CA GLY A 212 -5.48 -16.05 -3.57
C GLY A 212 -6.88 -15.43 -3.74
N LEU A 213 -7.31 -14.57 -2.82
CA LEU A 213 -8.59 -13.86 -2.91
C LEU A 213 -8.66 -12.95 -4.12
N PHE A 214 -7.56 -12.26 -4.45
CA PHE A 214 -7.50 -11.41 -5.63
C PHE A 214 -7.62 -12.24 -6.91
N GLY A 215 -6.86 -13.33 -7.02
CA GLY A 215 -6.96 -14.25 -8.16
C GLY A 215 -8.37 -14.83 -8.33
N LEU A 216 -9.02 -15.21 -7.22
CA LEU A 216 -10.41 -15.69 -7.24
C LEU A 216 -11.41 -14.59 -7.61
N ALA A 217 -11.26 -13.38 -7.06
CA ALA A 217 -12.15 -12.26 -7.36
C ALA A 217 -12.11 -11.89 -8.84
N GLU A 218 -10.93 -11.91 -9.47
CA GLU A 218 -10.78 -11.64 -10.90
C GLU A 218 -11.43 -12.74 -11.76
N VAL A 219 -11.25 -14.02 -11.38
CA VAL A 219 -11.90 -15.15 -12.07
C VAL A 219 -13.42 -15.06 -11.97
N PHE A 220 -13.97 -14.70 -10.81
CA PHE A 220 -15.42 -14.58 -10.63
C PHE A 220 -16.03 -13.36 -11.29
N ASN A 221 -15.28 -12.26 -11.46
CA ASN A 221 -15.74 -11.10 -12.24
C ASN A 221 -15.64 -11.30 -13.76
N SER A 222 -14.79 -12.22 -14.22
CA SER A 222 -14.59 -12.51 -15.65
C SER A 222 -15.49 -13.62 -16.21
N ILE A 223 -16.31 -14.25 -15.36
CA ILE A 223 -17.37 -15.22 -15.71
C ILE A 223 -18.73 -14.53 -15.61
#